data_AF-A0AAW2VVV2-F1
#
_entry.id   AF-A0AAW2VVV2-F1
#
_cell.length_a   1.000
_cell.length_b   1.000
_cell.length_c   1.000
_cell.angle_alpha   90.00
_cell.angle_beta   90.00
_cell.angle_gamma   90.00
#
_symmetry.space_group_name_H-M   'P 1'
#
loop_
_entity.id
_entity.type
_entity.pdbx_description
1 polymer ?
#
loop_
_entity_poly.entity_id
_entity_poly.type
_entity_poly.pdbx_seq_one_letter_code
_entity_poly.pdbx_strand_id
1 'polypeptide(L)'
;MFSNLEVDVNGQQTFFVSMNLITSFSGNLRKLLSKSQRGSVKLIFDEFPGGPEGFELILRFCYNGRRIDVSPCNVFLLHAAAEFLEIDEKHTMKYVESVHSWTRSELLDCLKQCQELLSFIKLSYMVQEILDAVVEKISMLNVSSPFAFSCSDVQFSGDMSTNSSTSSSFQTANWLRELELTVGLFERVVGTMILRKLDHGMICSFLLHYQRVKFVGLLSGEDKCKIIEVMIDALCSIKGSFMRFPFRHLCYMLQACFTLKVAKHYARSLERMIGSRLDEASLDDLLFPSPHRKTCAYNVDLILRLLKVFIGEIRTSPFLQRLKNVGCLIDLFLSEVAPDPHLKPCKFLALASGLPDTARIP
;
A
#
# COMPACT_ATOMS: atom_id res chain seq x y z
N MET A 1 9.70 1.10 -54.69
CA MET A 1 10.93 0.90 -53.88
C MET A 1 10.49 0.70 -52.45
N PHE A 2 10.65 -0.51 -51.92
CA PHE A 2 10.42 -0.77 -50.49
C PHE A 2 11.62 -0.18 -49.74
N SER A 3 11.43 0.97 -49.10
CA SER A 3 12.41 1.53 -48.18
C SER A 3 12.42 0.65 -46.93
N ASN A 4 13.36 -0.29 -46.89
CA ASN A 4 13.60 -1.13 -45.72
C ASN A 4 14.39 -0.30 -44.68
N LEU A 5 13.86 -0.28 -43.46
CA LEU A 5 14.46 0.37 -42.29
C LEU A 5 15.01 -0.74 -41.39
N GLU A 6 16.27 -0.60 -40.97
CA GLU A 6 16.87 -1.47 -39.93
C GLU A 6 16.69 -0.76 -38.58
N VAL A 7 16.04 -1.42 -37.64
CA VAL A 7 15.80 -0.89 -36.29
C VAL A 7 16.47 -1.80 -35.27
N ASP A 8 17.47 -1.28 -34.58
CA ASP A 8 18.13 -1.95 -33.45
C ASP A 8 17.44 -1.53 -32.15
N VAL A 9 16.98 -2.50 -31.37
CA VAL A 9 16.22 -2.29 -30.13
C VAL A 9 17.06 -2.75 -28.94
N ASN A 10 17.43 -1.79 -28.10
CA ASN A 10 18.23 -1.91 -26.88
C ASN A 10 19.58 -2.64 -27.08
N GLY A 11 20.10 -2.69 -28.31
CA GLY A 11 21.28 -3.48 -28.67
C GLY A 11 21.07 -5.00 -28.53
N GLN A 12 19.83 -5.45 -28.35
CA GLN A 12 19.46 -6.85 -28.13
C GLN A 12 18.98 -7.53 -29.41
N GLN A 13 18.17 -6.84 -30.21
CA GLN A 13 17.59 -7.41 -31.43
C GLN A 13 17.40 -6.36 -32.53
N THR A 14 17.71 -6.75 -33.77
CA THR A 14 17.53 -5.92 -34.96
C THR A 14 16.33 -6.38 -35.79
N PHE A 15 15.46 -5.45 -36.16
CA PHE A 15 14.26 -5.67 -36.96
C PHE A 15 14.39 -5.01 -38.33
N PHE A 16 13.89 -5.67 -39.37
CA PHE A 16 13.80 -5.13 -40.73
C PHE A 16 12.36 -4.81 -41.06
N VAL A 17 12.07 -3.53 -41.27
CA VAL A 17 10.68 -3.04 -41.33
C VAL A 17 10.44 -2.09 -42.48
N SER A 18 9.18 -2.07 -42.94
CA SER A 18 8.75 -1.17 -44.02
C SER A 18 8.60 0.25 -43.49
N MET A 19 9.49 1.13 -43.94
CA MET A 19 9.53 2.53 -43.52
C MET A 19 8.18 3.24 -43.74
N ASN A 20 7.53 2.98 -44.87
CA ASN A 20 6.26 3.62 -45.22
C ASN A 20 5.11 3.17 -44.31
N LEU A 21 5.14 1.91 -43.87
CA LEU A 21 4.10 1.36 -43.01
C LEU A 21 4.22 1.98 -41.63
N ILE A 22 5.39 1.90 -40.98
CA ILE A 22 5.55 2.40 -39.61
C ILE A 22 5.43 3.93 -39.51
N THR A 23 5.96 4.69 -40.48
CA THR A 23 5.80 6.16 -40.48
C THR A 23 4.35 6.59 -40.62
N SER A 24 3.48 5.75 -41.20
CA SER A 24 2.05 6.03 -41.27
C SER A 24 1.36 5.98 -39.89
N PHE A 25 1.90 5.20 -38.94
CA PHE A 25 1.33 5.02 -37.60
C PHE A 25 2.00 5.87 -36.51
N SER A 26 3.31 6.12 -36.63
CA SER A 26 4.10 6.79 -35.58
C SER A 26 4.40 8.24 -35.96
N GLY A 27 3.95 9.18 -35.12
CA GLY A 27 4.30 10.60 -35.25
C GLY A 27 5.79 10.86 -35.02
N ASN A 28 6.38 10.19 -34.02
CA ASN A 28 7.78 10.34 -33.63
C ASN A 28 8.72 9.83 -34.73
N LEU A 29 8.49 8.62 -35.24
CA LEU A 29 9.31 8.04 -36.32
C LEU A 29 9.20 8.85 -37.61
N ARG A 30 8.03 9.42 -37.91
CA ARG A 30 7.88 10.34 -39.05
C ARG A 30 8.77 11.58 -38.91
N LYS A 31 8.88 12.16 -37.70
CA LYS A 31 9.76 13.31 -37.42
C LYS A 31 11.25 12.94 -37.45
N LEU A 32 11.61 11.76 -36.96
CA LEU A 32 13.00 11.29 -36.94
C LEU A 32 13.49 10.97 -38.36
N LEU A 33 12.64 10.32 -39.16
CA LEU A 33 12.99 9.87 -40.50
C LEU A 33 12.92 10.99 -41.55
N SER A 34 12.11 12.03 -41.35
CA SER A 34 12.08 13.20 -42.24
C SER A 34 13.38 14.01 -42.25
N LYS A 35 14.23 13.84 -41.22
CA LYS A 35 15.56 14.45 -41.12
C LYS A 35 16.66 13.62 -41.81
N SER A 36 16.39 12.38 -42.21
CA SER A 36 17.38 11.49 -42.83
C SER A 36 17.27 11.51 -44.36
N GLN A 37 18.40 11.67 -45.07
CA GLN A 37 18.46 11.63 -46.54
C GLN A 37 18.64 10.19 -47.06
N ARG A 38 18.15 9.99 -48.28
CA ARG A 38 17.94 8.71 -49.01
C ARG A 38 19.11 7.73 -48.87
N GLY A 39 18.86 6.63 -48.18
CA GLY A 39 19.72 5.44 -48.01
C GLY A 39 19.03 4.41 -47.10
N SER A 40 19.63 3.23 -46.90
CA SER A 40 19.18 2.29 -45.85
C SER A 40 19.40 2.95 -44.49
N VAL A 41 18.32 3.44 -43.88
CA VAL A 41 18.39 4.14 -42.59
C VAL A 41 18.48 3.07 -41.50
N LYS A 42 19.49 3.17 -40.65
CA LYS A 42 19.58 2.42 -39.40
C LYS A 42 19.11 3.31 -38.26
N LEU A 43 18.17 2.83 -37.47
CA LEU A 43 17.64 3.50 -36.30
C LEU A 43 17.97 2.66 -35.07
N ILE A 44 18.45 3.30 -34.00
CA ILE A 44 18.83 2.63 -32.77
C ILE A 44 17.98 3.20 -31.64
N PHE A 45 17.33 2.33 -30.89
CA PHE A 45 16.63 2.65 -29.66
C PHE A 45 17.43 2.10 -28.49
N ASP A 46 17.93 2.95 -27.60
CA ASP A 46 18.74 2.51 -26.46
C ASP A 46 17.90 2.15 -25.21
N GLU A 47 16.66 2.63 -25.12
CA GLU A 47 15.73 2.35 -23.99
C GLU A 47 14.26 2.21 -24.45
N PHE A 48 13.99 1.33 -25.41
CA PHE A 48 12.64 1.02 -25.83
C PHE A 48 11.87 0.29 -24.71
N PRO A 49 10.65 0.75 -24.34
CA PRO A 49 9.87 0.15 -23.28
C PRO A 49 9.41 -1.26 -23.67
N GLY A 50 9.66 -2.22 -22.78
CA GLY A 50 9.37 -3.63 -23.05
C GLY A 50 10.33 -4.29 -24.04
N GLY A 51 11.43 -3.62 -24.40
CA GLY A 51 12.50 -4.21 -25.22
C GLY A 51 12.06 -4.65 -26.62
N PRO A 52 12.75 -5.65 -27.19
CA PRO A 52 12.41 -6.22 -28.49
C PRO A 52 10.98 -6.76 -28.56
N GLU A 53 10.49 -7.35 -27.47
CA GLU A 53 9.13 -7.89 -27.37
C GLU A 53 8.07 -6.77 -27.50
N GLY A 54 8.32 -5.64 -26.83
CA GLY A 54 7.56 -4.39 -26.97
C GLY A 54 7.48 -3.94 -28.42
N PHE A 55 8.63 -3.90 -29.08
CA PHE A 55 8.71 -3.45 -30.46
C PHE A 55 7.99 -4.42 -31.40
N GLU A 56 8.17 -5.72 -31.24
CA GLU A 56 7.49 -6.75 -32.05
C GLU A 56 5.96 -6.63 -31.95
N LEU A 57 5.43 -6.40 -30.73
CA LEU A 57 4.00 -6.22 -30.54
C LEU A 57 3.46 -4.99 -31.28
N ILE A 58 4.22 -3.89 -31.33
CA ILE A 58 3.84 -2.74 -32.17
C ILE A 58 3.91 -3.09 -33.65
N LEU A 59 4.90 -3.85 -34.10
CA LEU A 59 4.98 -4.26 -35.50
C LEU A 59 3.77 -5.10 -35.88
N ARG A 60 3.43 -6.11 -35.09
CA ARG A 60 2.21 -6.92 -35.30
C ARG A 60 0.97 -6.02 -35.40
N PHE A 61 0.92 -4.93 -34.62
CA PHE A 61 -0.22 -4.02 -34.61
C PHE A 61 -0.30 -3.23 -35.92
N CYS A 62 0.83 -2.70 -36.37
CA CYS A 62 0.92 -1.94 -37.61
C CYS A 62 0.66 -2.82 -38.84
N TYR A 63 1.23 -4.02 -38.89
CA TYR A 63 1.13 -4.93 -40.04
C TYR A 63 -0.25 -5.61 -40.14
N ASN A 64 -0.90 -5.92 -39.02
CA ASN A 64 -2.23 -6.55 -39.01
C ASN A 64 -3.38 -5.52 -39.12
N GLY A 65 -3.09 -4.27 -39.48
CA GLY A 65 -4.11 -3.25 -39.70
C GLY A 65 -4.87 -2.86 -38.42
N ARG A 66 -4.13 -2.64 -37.32
CA ARG A 66 -4.66 -2.21 -36.00
C ARG A 66 -5.48 -3.29 -35.27
N ARG A 67 -5.22 -4.57 -35.58
CA ARG A 67 -5.88 -5.71 -34.94
C ARG A 67 -4.85 -6.62 -34.30
N ILE A 68 -4.81 -6.59 -32.96
CA ILE A 68 -4.10 -7.55 -32.12
C ILE A 68 -5.07 -8.07 -31.07
N ASP A 69 -4.92 -9.33 -30.71
CA ASP A 69 -5.51 -9.91 -29.51
C ASP A 69 -4.78 -9.33 -28.29
N VAL A 70 -5.37 -8.28 -27.71
CA VAL A 70 -4.85 -7.68 -26.48
C VAL A 70 -5.27 -8.55 -25.32
N SER A 71 -4.29 -8.94 -24.52
CA SER A 71 -4.45 -9.74 -23.32
C SER A 71 -3.83 -8.97 -22.14
N PRO A 72 -4.15 -9.36 -20.90
CA PRO A 72 -3.54 -8.78 -19.71
C PRO A 72 -2.01 -8.86 -19.73
N CYS A 73 -1.45 -9.83 -20.46
CA CYS A 73 -0.02 -10.08 -20.59
C CYS A 73 0.68 -9.24 -21.66
N ASN A 74 -0.04 -8.41 -22.43
CA ASN A 74 0.57 -7.58 -23.46
C ASN A 74 0.07 -6.13 -23.45
N VAL A 75 -1.01 -5.82 -22.72
CA VAL A 75 -1.66 -4.50 -22.74
C VAL A 75 -0.71 -3.36 -22.31
N PHE A 76 0.06 -3.55 -21.23
CA PHE A 76 0.95 -2.53 -20.70
C PHE A 76 2.15 -2.29 -21.61
N LEU A 77 2.72 -3.37 -22.11
CA LEU A 77 3.86 -3.34 -22.99
C LEU A 77 3.48 -2.73 -24.35
N LEU A 78 2.30 -3.08 -24.89
CA LEU A 78 1.73 -2.44 -26.08
C LEU A 78 1.48 -0.94 -25.85
N HIS A 79 0.94 -0.55 -24.70
CA HIS A 79 0.66 0.85 -24.39
C HIS A 79 1.94 1.67 -24.24
N ALA A 80 2.91 1.20 -23.46
CA ALA A 80 4.18 1.88 -23.26
C ALA A 80 4.94 2.03 -24.60
N ALA A 81 4.96 0.98 -25.42
CA ALA A 81 5.57 0.99 -26.73
C ALA A 81 4.83 1.92 -27.72
N ALA A 82 3.49 1.97 -27.67
CA ALA A 82 2.68 2.87 -28.48
C ALA A 82 2.88 4.34 -28.09
N GLU A 83 2.95 4.63 -26.77
CA GLU A 83 3.21 5.96 -26.23
C GLU A 83 4.61 6.45 -26.65
N PHE A 84 5.64 5.61 -26.48
CA PHE A 84 7.01 5.93 -26.89
C PHE A 84 7.13 6.27 -28.39
N LEU A 85 6.35 5.57 -29.22
CA LEU A 85 6.30 5.80 -30.67
C LEU A 85 5.30 6.87 -31.09
N GLU A 86 4.57 7.52 -30.18
CA GLU A 86 3.50 8.48 -30.48
C GLU A 86 2.48 7.89 -31.50
N ILE A 87 2.02 6.65 -31.27
CA ILE A 87 0.94 6.03 -32.06
C ILE A 87 -0.40 6.47 -31.47
N ASP A 88 -1.35 6.91 -32.34
CA ASP A 88 -2.65 7.46 -31.93
C ASP A 88 -3.41 6.54 -30.94
N GLU A 89 -3.62 7.02 -29.71
CA GLU A 89 -4.10 6.27 -28.55
C GLU A 89 -5.56 5.80 -28.68
N LYS A 90 -6.34 6.39 -29.58
CA LYS A 90 -7.77 6.06 -29.77
C LYS A 90 -8.02 4.58 -30.06
N HIS A 91 -7.00 3.85 -30.50
CA HIS A 91 -7.13 2.44 -30.86
C HIS A 91 -6.65 1.49 -29.77
N THR A 92 -5.69 1.90 -28.94
CA THR A 92 -5.32 1.20 -27.71
C THR A 92 -6.38 1.35 -26.62
N MET A 93 -7.14 2.46 -26.61
CA MET A 93 -8.21 2.71 -25.62
C MET A 93 -9.37 1.71 -25.64
N LYS A 94 -9.76 1.16 -26.81
CA LYS A 94 -10.83 0.14 -26.89
C LYS A 94 -10.54 -1.10 -26.06
N TYR A 95 -9.27 -1.39 -25.80
CA TYR A 95 -8.85 -2.55 -25.03
C TYR A 95 -8.80 -2.25 -23.53
N VAL A 96 -8.77 -0.97 -23.13
CA VAL A 96 -8.91 -0.57 -21.73
C VAL A 96 -10.34 -0.78 -21.25
N GLU A 97 -11.33 -0.58 -22.13
CA GLU A 97 -12.75 -0.81 -21.84
C GLU A 97 -13.05 -2.28 -21.47
N SER A 98 -12.24 -3.25 -21.93
CA SER A 98 -12.42 -4.66 -21.59
C SER A 98 -11.74 -5.09 -20.28
N VAL A 99 -10.89 -4.25 -19.67
CA VAL A 99 -10.15 -4.59 -18.44
C VAL A 99 -11.08 -4.99 -17.29
N HIS A 100 -12.24 -4.35 -17.18
CA HIS A 100 -13.22 -4.61 -16.12
C HIS A 100 -13.87 -6.01 -16.23
N SER A 101 -13.88 -6.61 -17.43
CA SER A 101 -14.42 -7.95 -17.67
C SER A 101 -13.43 -9.08 -17.39
N TRP A 102 -12.15 -8.75 -17.17
CA TRP A 102 -11.10 -9.75 -16.93
C TRP A 102 -11.30 -10.51 -15.62
N THR A 103 -10.79 -11.74 -15.64
CA THR A 103 -10.76 -12.64 -14.49
C THR A 103 -9.69 -12.19 -13.47
N ARG A 104 -9.73 -12.79 -12.27
CA ARG A 104 -8.80 -12.44 -11.18
C ARG A 104 -7.34 -12.74 -11.55
N SER A 105 -7.07 -13.90 -12.13
CA SER A 105 -5.72 -14.31 -12.56
C SER A 105 -5.16 -13.36 -13.62
N GLU A 106 -6.00 -12.97 -14.57
CA GLU A 106 -5.65 -12.04 -15.64
C GLU A 106 -5.24 -10.66 -15.10
N LEU A 107 -5.98 -10.11 -14.12
CA LEU A 107 -5.62 -8.85 -13.47
C LEU A 107 -4.33 -8.96 -12.67
N LEU A 108 -4.05 -10.10 -12.02
CA LEU A 108 -2.80 -10.32 -11.28
C LEU A 108 -1.60 -10.36 -12.20
N ASP A 109 -1.69 -11.09 -13.31
CA ASP A 109 -0.61 -11.18 -14.30
C ASP A 109 -0.34 -9.80 -14.91
N CYS A 110 -1.39 -9.03 -15.17
CA CYS A 110 -1.29 -7.64 -15.61
C CYS A 110 -0.57 -6.76 -14.59
N LEU A 111 -0.93 -6.86 -13.30
CA LEU A 111 -0.28 -6.11 -12.23
C LEU A 111 1.20 -6.45 -12.10
N LYS A 112 1.58 -7.73 -12.25
CA LYS A 112 3.00 -8.14 -12.24
C LYS A 112 3.79 -7.49 -13.37
N GLN A 113 3.25 -7.50 -14.59
CA GLN A 113 3.90 -6.80 -15.71
C GLN A 113 3.96 -5.29 -15.52
N CYS A 114 2.94 -4.70 -14.91
CA CYS A 114 2.99 -3.29 -14.51
C CYS A 114 4.20 -3.04 -13.59
N GLN A 115 4.46 -3.91 -12.61
CA GLN A 115 5.60 -3.75 -11.70
C GLN A 115 6.95 -3.67 -12.44
N GLU A 116 7.14 -4.50 -13.47
CA GLU A 116 8.37 -4.53 -14.26
C GLU A 116 8.52 -3.28 -15.15
N LEU A 117 7.39 -2.74 -15.62
CA LEU A 117 7.35 -1.61 -16.56
C LEU A 117 7.05 -0.25 -15.89
N LEU A 118 6.94 -0.21 -14.56
CA LEU A 118 6.60 0.98 -13.78
C LEU A 118 7.59 2.15 -13.99
N SER A 119 8.84 1.87 -14.35
CA SER A 119 9.85 2.90 -14.66
C SER A 119 9.58 3.62 -15.98
N PHE A 120 8.91 2.95 -16.93
CA PHE A 120 8.65 3.47 -18.27
C PHE A 120 7.25 4.08 -18.40
N ILE A 121 6.28 3.57 -17.63
CA ILE A 121 4.89 4.01 -17.69
C ILE A 121 4.72 5.18 -16.70
N LYS A 122 4.74 6.41 -17.22
CA LYS A 122 4.22 7.57 -16.46
C LYS A 122 2.74 7.31 -16.18
N LEU A 123 2.27 7.74 -14.99
CA LEU A 123 0.88 7.71 -14.50
C LEU A 123 -0.18 7.81 -15.61
N SER A 124 -0.43 6.71 -16.29
CA SER A 124 -1.30 6.69 -17.45
C SER A 124 -2.71 6.33 -17.01
N TYR A 125 -3.69 6.79 -17.77
CA TYR A 125 -5.10 6.41 -17.60
C TYR A 125 -5.26 4.89 -17.48
N MET A 126 -4.47 4.11 -18.23
CA MET A 126 -4.48 2.64 -18.19
C MET A 126 -4.11 2.06 -16.82
N VAL A 127 -3.09 2.60 -16.15
CA VAL A 127 -2.71 2.14 -14.80
C VAL A 127 -3.85 2.38 -13.82
N GLN A 128 -4.52 3.54 -13.91
CA GLN A 128 -5.67 3.85 -13.05
C GLN A 128 -6.85 2.93 -13.31
N GLU A 129 -7.22 2.68 -14.58
CA GLU A 129 -8.32 1.78 -14.93
C GLU A 129 -8.09 0.35 -14.43
N ILE A 130 -6.84 -0.14 -14.47
CA ILE A 130 -6.50 -1.47 -13.94
C ILE A 130 -6.57 -1.48 -12.41
N LEU A 131 -6.09 -0.44 -11.74
CA LEU A 131 -6.25 -0.28 -10.30
C LEU A 131 -7.74 -0.25 -9.93
N ASP A 132 -8.56 0.47 -10.70
CA ASP A 132 -10.00 0.55 -10.51
C ASP A 132 -10.67 -0.82 -10.67
N ALA A 133 -10.33 -1.58 -11.71
CA ALA A 133 -10.83 -2.94 -11.90
C ALA A 133 -10.41 -3.89 -10.78
N VAL A 134 -9.17 -3.80 -10.30
CA VAL A 134 -8.67 -4.57 -9.15
C VAL A 134 -9.45 -4.24 -7.89
N VAL A 135 -9.62 -2.95 -7.60
CA VAL A 135 -10.38 -2.45 -6.44
C VAL A 135 -11.85 -2.87 -6.53
N GLU A 136 -12.43 -2.91 -7.72
CA GLU A 136 -13.80 -3.41 -7.95
C GLU A 136 -13.92 -4.90 -7.61
N LYS A 137 -12.97 -5.73 -8.10
CA LYS A 137 -12.96 -7.16 -7.77
C LYS A 137 -12.74 -7.39 -6.27
N ILE A 138 -11.88 -6.59 -5.61
CA ILE A 138 -11.70 -6.62 -4.13
C ILE A 138 -13.02 -6.32 -3.44
N SER A 139 -13.77 -5.34 -3.94
CA SER A 139 -15.07 -4.96 -3.38
C SER A 139 -16.11 -6.08 -3.50
N MET A 140 -16.13 -6.79 -4.65
CA MET A 140 -17.05 -7.90 -4.90
C MET A 140 -16.81 -9.12 -3.99
N LEU A 141 -15.59 -9.35 -3.50
CA LEU A 141 -15.29 -10.46 -2.60
C LEU A 141 -16.06 -10.42 -1.27
N ASN A 142 -16.44 -9.23 -0.82
CA ASN A 142 -16.99 -9.03 0.52
C ASN A 142 -18.49 -9.25 0.59
N VAL A 143 -19.20 -9.16 -0.53
CA VAL A 143 -20.67 -9.31 -0.58
C VAL A 143 -21.10 -10.77 -0.38
N SER A 144 -20.20 -11.73 -0.61
CA SER A 144 -20.52 -13.17 -0.56
C SER A 144 -20.25 -13.85 0.80
N SER A 145 -19.72 -13.14 1.81
CA SER A 145 -19.44 -13.71 3.13
C SER A 145 -19.93 -12.78 4.25
N PRO A 146 -20.86 -13.22 5.12
CA PRO A 146 -21.30 -12.43 6.27
C PRO A 146 -20.20 -12.24 7.34
N PHE A 147 -19.03 -12.88 7.16
CA PHE A 147 -17.86 -12.79 8.04
C PHE A 147 -16.66 -12.17 7.31
N ALA A 148 -16.93 -11.12 6.54
CA ALA A 148 -15.92 -10.22 5.97
C ALA A 148 -14.89 -9.81 7.04
N PHE A 149 -13.67 -10.37 6.92
CA PHE A 149 -12.45 -9.94 7.60
C PHE A 149 -12.64 -9.40 9.03
N SER A 150 -13.07 -10.28 9.94
CA SER A 150 -13.13 -9.90 11.35
C SER A 150 -11.71 -9.62 11.87
N CYS A 151 -11.45 -8.37 12.20
CA CYS A 151 -10.20 -7.84 12.74
C CYS A 151 -9.82 -8.39 14.14
N SER A 152 -10.62 -9.31 14.69
CA SER A 152 -10.59 -9.71 16.10
C SER A 152 -9.51 -10.74 16.46
N ASP A 153 -9.07 -11.60 15.53
CA ASP A 153 -8.19 -12.74 15.89
C ASP A 153 -6.87 -12.76 15.12
N VAL A 154 -5.98 -11.83 15.46
CA VAL A 154 -4.58 -11.87 15.04
C VAL A 154 -3.68 -11.70 16.27
N GLN A 155 -3.59 -12.77 17.06
CA GLN A 155 -2.50 -12.95 18.03
C GLN A 155 -1.20 -13.21 17.26
N PHE A 156 -0.28 -12.25 17.33
CA PHE A 156 1.07 -12.35 16.80
C PHE A 156 2.02 -12.90 17.88
N SER A 157 1.60 -13.97 18.59
CA SER A 157 2.50 -14.72 19.45
C SER A 157 3.15 -15.82 18.61
N GLY A 158 4.48 -15.94 18.71
CA GLY A 158 5.28 -16.95 18.03
C GLY A 158 5.08 -18.39 18.52
N ASP A 159 3.90 -18.72 19.05
CA ASP A 159 3.55 -20.05 19.49
C ASP A 159 2.55 -20.68 18.51
N MET A 160 3.05 -21.67 17.77
CA MET A 160 2.24 -22.56 16.97
C MET A 160 1.42 -23.46 17.87
N SER A 161 0.13 -23.16 18.01
CA SER A 161 -0.88 -24.18 18.26
C SER A 161 -2.08 -23.93 17.37
N THR A 162 -2.09 -24.60 16.23
CA THR A 162 -3.24 -24.76 15.35
C THR A 162 -4.36 -25.46 16.11
N ASN A 163 -5.49 -24.77 16.31
CA ASN A 163 -6.83 -25.33 16.19
C ASN A 163 -7.88 -24.25 16.47
N SER A 164 -8.25 -23.50 15.44
CA SER A 164 -9.60 -22.94 15.35
C SER A 164 -10.07 -23.04 13.90
N SER A 165 -11.17 -23.76 13.73
CA SER A 165 -11.83 -24.09 12.49
C SER A 165 -12.48 -22.86 11.85
N THR A 166 -11.91 -22.32 10.77
CA THR A 166 -12.50 -21.24 9.96
C THR A 166 -12.47 -21.59 8.47
N SER A 167 -13.28 -22.58 8.08
CA SER A 167 -13.35 -23.14 6.73
C SER A 167 -13.93 -22.22 5.64
N SER A 168 -14.39 -21.01 5.96
CA SER A 168 -14.86 -20.01 4.98
C SER A 168 -13.93 -18.80 4.79
N SER A 169 -12.94 -18.62 5.66
CA SER A 169 -11.94 -17.52 5.56
C SER A 169 -10.88 -17.77 4.48
N PHE A 170 -10.79 -19.01 3.98
CA PHE A 170 -9.74 -19.47 3.08
C PHE A 170 -9.86 -18.95 1.64
N GLN A 171 -11.05 -18.63 1.13
CA GLN A 171 -11.18 -18.22 -0.29
C GLN A 171 -10.79 -16.75 -0.52
N THR A 172 -11.11 -15.85 0.40
CA THR A 172 -10.75 -14.42 0.35
C THR A 172 -9.28 -14.19 0.71
N ALA A 173 -8.73 -15.03 1.60
CA ALA A 173 -7.33 -14.98 1.99
C ALA A 173 -6.38 -15.50 0.90
N ASN A 174 -6.84 -16.34 -0.04
CA ASN A 174 -5.99 -16.86 -1.11
C ASN A 174 -5.66 -15.82 -2.18
N TRP A 175 -6.65 -15.04 -2.65
CA TRP A 175 -6.36 -14.02 -3.68
C TRP A 175 -5.46 -12.88 -3.16
N LEU A 176 -5.69 -12.42 -1.93
CA LEU A 176 -4.81 -11.42 -1.31
C LEU A 176 -3.41 -11.96 -0.99
N ARG A 177 -3.26 -13.27 -0.80
CA ARG A 177 -1.95 -13.93 -0.65
C ARG A 177 -1.23 -14.08 -1.99
N GLU A 178 -1.96 -14.24 -3.09
CA GLU A 178 -1.43 -14.27 -4.47
C GLU A 178 -1.02 -12.87 -4.99
N LEU A 179 -1.53 -11.81 -4.37
CA LEU A 179 -1.14 -10.42 -4.61
C LEU A 179 0.26 -10.16 -4.03
N GLU A 180 1.31 -10.61 -4.71
CA GLU A 180 2.70 -10.21 -4.45
C GLU A 180 2.94 -8.75 -4.88
N LEU A 181 2.22 -7.80 -4.28
CA LEU A 181 2.36 -6.39 -4.59
C LEU A 181 3.67 -5.83 -4.03
N THR A 182 4.40 -5.08 -4.84
CA THR A 182 5.46 -4.18 -4.37
C THR A 182 4.85 -3.07 -3.50
N VAL A 183 5.65 -2.45 -2.65
CA VAL A 183 5.18 -1.38 -1.76
C VAL A 183 4.58 -0.21 -2.56
N GLY A 184 5.15 0.11 -3.72
CA GLY A 184 4.64 1.17 -4.60
C GLY A 184 3.28 0.86 -5.23
N LEU A 185 3.01 -0.38 -5.63
CA LEU A 185 1.67 -0.75 -6.09
C LEU A 185 0.67 -0.85 -4.95
N PHE A 186 1.11 -1.32 -3.77
CA PHE A 186 0.27 -1.33 -2.58
C PHE A 186 -0.23 0.08 -2.23
N GLU A 187 0.66 1.07 -2.19
CA GLU A 187 0.30 2.48 -1.97
C GLU A 187 -0.74 2.97 -2.99
N ARG A 188 -0.54 2.64 -4.27
CA ARG A 188 -1.47 3.03 -5.35
C ARG A 188 -2.83 2.36 -5.20
N VAL A 189 -2.88 1.06 -4.92
CA VAL A 189 -4.14 0.33 -4.71
C VAL A 189 -4.89 0.93 -3.53
N VAL A 190 -4.21 1.18 -2.40
CA VAL A 190 -4.83 1.83 -1.23
C VAL A 190 -5.35 3.23 -1.58
N GLY A 191 -4.57 4.02 -2.32
CA GLY A 191 -5.00 5.32 -2.83
C GLY A 191 -6.29 5.21 -3.66
N THR A 192 -6.36 4.27 -4.59
CA THR A 192 -7.55 4.02 -5.41
C THR A 192 -8.75 3.54 -4.55
N MET A 193 -8.53 2.68 -3.55
CA MET A 193 -9.60 2.27 -2.61
C MET A 193 -10.18 3.48 -1.86
N ILE A 194 -9.33 4.42 -1.45
CA ILE A 194 -9.74 5.66 -0.76
C ILE A 194 -10.50 6.58 -1.73
N LEU A 195 -10.00 6.77 -2.95
CA LEU A 195 -10.63 7.58 -3.98
C LEU A 195 -12.03 7.06 -4.35
N ARG A 196 -12.19 5.72 -4.45
CA ARG A 196 -13.49 5.06 -4.68
C ARG A 196 -14.37 4.97 -3.43
N LYS A 197 -13.92 5.51 -2.29
CA LYS A 197 -14.67 5.57 -1.02
C LYS A 197 -15.17 4.20 -0.54
N LEU A 198 -14.30 3.19 -0.63
CA LEU A 198 -14.64 1.86 -0.10
C LEU A 198 -14.86 1.91 1.43
N ASP A 199 -15.57 0.91 1.94
CA ASP A 199 -15.86 0.79 3.36
C ASP A 199 -14.56 0.78 4.19
N HIS A 200 -14.56 1.52 5.30
CA HIS A 200 -13.39 1.66 6.17
C HIS A 200 -12.88 0.31 6.69
N GLY A 201 -13.77 -0.64 6.97
CA GLY A 201 -13.40 -1.98 7.42
C GLY A 201 -12.67 -2.76 6.34
N MET A 202 -13.06 -2.59 5.07
CA MET A 202 -12.38 -3.22 3.94
C MET A 202 -10.97 -2.66 3.75
N ILE A 203 -10.81 -1.34 3.81
CA ILE A 203 -9.50 -0.71 3.71
C ILE A 203 -8.61 -1.16 4.87
N CYS A 204 -9.10 -1.11 6.11
CA CYS A 204 -8.34 -1.57 7.28
C CYS A 204 -7.93 -3.05 7.15
N SER A 205 -8.83 -3.91 6.70
CA SER A 205 -8.57 -5.34 6.51
C SER A 205 -7.52 -5.59 5.43
N PHE A 206 -7.57 -4.84 4.33
CA PHE A 206 -6.58 -4.89 3.27
C PHE A 206 -5.19 -4.47 3.77
N LEU A 207 -5.10 -3.35 4.50
CA LEU A 207 -3.85 -2.87 5.10
C LEU A 207 -3.24 -3.92 6.05
N LEU A 208 -4.05 -4.49 6.95
CA LEU A 208 -3.59 -5.51 7.91
C LEU A 208 -3.14 -6.79 7.21
N HIS A 209 -3.88 -7.23 6.20
CA HIS A 209 -3.52 -8.42 5.44
C HIS A 209 -2.18 -8.23 4.74
N TYR A 210 -2.00 -7.09 4.04
CA TYR A 210 -0.75 -6.78 3.36
C TYR A 210 0.42 -6.73 4.34
N GLN A 211 0.24 -6.03 5.47
CA GLN A 211 1.24 -5.98 6.54
C GLN A 211 1.61 -7.39 7.00
N ARG A 212 0.63 -8.26 7.29
CA ARG A 212 0.87 -9.63 7.77
C ARG A 212 1.67 -10.47 6.78
N VAL A 213 1.30 -10.45 5.50
CA VAL A 213 1.99 -11.25 4.47
C VAL A 213 3.42 -10.76 4.28
N LYS A 214 3.64 -9.45 4.26
CA LYS A 214 4.95 -8.86 3.98
C LYS A 214 5.88 -8.81 5.20
N PHE A 215 5.36 -8.64 6.41
CA PHE A 215 6.19 -8.54 7.63
C PHE A 215 6.77 -9.88 8.09
N VAL A 216 6.13 -11.00 7.73
CA VAL A 216 6.64 -12.36 8.00
C VAL A 216 7.84 -12.71 7.08
N GLY A 217 8.03 -11.99 5.97
CA GLY A 217 9.15 -12.19 5.03
C GLY A 217 10.44 -11.44 5.39
N LEU A 218 11.53 -11.76 4.66
CA LEU A 218 12.88 -11.18 4.75
C LEU A 218 12.96 -9.71 4.24
N LEU A 219 11.93 -8.89 4.45
CA LEU A 219 11.95 -7.49 3.99
C LEU A 219 13.01 -6.65 4.70
N SER A 220 13.63 -5.75 3.94
CA SER A 220 14.52 -4.72 4.46
C SER A 220 13.78 -3.84 5.47
N GLY A 221 14.52 -3.27 6.43
CA GLY A 221 13.97 -2.29 7.37
C GLY A 221 13.35 -1.08 6.67
N GLU A 222 13.86 -0.71 5.48
CA GLU A 222 13.34 0.40 4.67
C GLU A 222 11.96 0.10 4.08
N ASP A 223 11.74 -1.12 3.60
CA ASP A 223 10.42 -1.51 3.08
C ASP A 223 9.39 -1.55 4.21
N LYS A 224 9.78 -2.03 5.39
CA LYS A 224 8.93 -2.00 6.59
C LYS A 224 8.56 -0.57 6.98
N CYS A 225 9.50 0.39 6.89
CA CYS A 225 9.20 1.81 7.08
C CYS A 225 8.12 2.27 6.11
N LYS A 226 8.35 2.11 4.79
CA LYS A 226 7.42 2.57 3.76
C LYS A 226 6.03 1.98 3.91
N ILE A 227 5.92 0.70 4.27
CA ILE A 227 4.62 0.07 4.52
C ILE A 227 3.89 0.75 5.68
N ILE A 228 4.58 1.00 6.81
CA ILE A 228 3.99 1.70 7.96
C ILE A 228 3.57 3.13 7.58
N GLU A 229 4.39 3.84 6.81
CA GLU A 229 4.11 5.19 6.32
C GLU A 229 2.81 5.21 5.50
N VAL A 230 2.71 4.34 4.49
CA VAL A 230 1.51 4.19 3.65
C VAL A 230 0.27 3.84 4.48
N MET A 231 0.40 2.93 5.46
CA MET A 231 -0.70 2.57 6.35
C MET A 231 -1.19 3.75 7.19
N ILE A 232 -0.27 4.54 7.76
CA ILE A 232 -0.63 5.69 8.58
C ILE A 232 -1.27 6.78 7.71
N ASP A 233 -0.72 7.05 6.53
CA ASP A 233 -1.27 8.02 5.59
C ASP A 233 -2.67 7.62 5.14
N ALA A 234 -2.91 6.33 4.88
CA ALA A 234 -4.24 5.82 4.57
C ALA A 234 -5.24 6.01 5.72
N LEU A 235 -4.84 5.68 6.95
CA LEU A 235 -5.68 5.85 8.14
C LEU A 235 -5.95 7.34 8.46
N CYS A 236 -5.00 8.22 8.19
CA CYS A 236 -5.16 9.67 8.35
C CYS A 236 -6.06 10.28 7.26
N SER A 237 -5.97 9.78 6.03
CA SER A 237 -6.73 10.28 4.88
C SER A 237 -8.23 10.02 5.02
N ILE A 238 -8.62 9.02 5.80
CA ILE A 238 -9.99 8.60 5.94
C ILE A 238 -10.50 8.91 7.36
N LYS A 239 -11.38 9.90 7.46
CA LYS A 239 -11.94 10.34 8.75
C LYS A 239 -12.62 9.18 9.48
N GLY A 240 -12.16 8.89 10.69
CA GLY A 240 -12.73 7.84 11.55
C GLY A 240 -12.36 6.40 11.17
N SER A 241 -11.59 6.17 10.11
CA SER A 241 -11.16 4.81 9.71
C SER A 241 -10.35 4.13 10.81
N PHE A 242 -9.50 4.89 11.50
CA PHE A 242 -8.69 4.39 12.60
C PHE A 242 -9.50 3.91 13.80
N MET A 243 -10.79 4.24 13.91
CA MET A 243 -11.68 3.69 14.95
C MET A 243 -12.00 2.20 14.71
N ARG A 244 -12.01 1.77 13.44
CA ARG A 244 -12.22 0.35 13.07
C ARG A 244 -10.92 -0.45 13.04
N PHE A 245 -9.78 0.22 13.03
CA PHE A 245 -8.48 -0.44 13.03
C PHE A 245 -8.18 -1.06 14.41
N PRO A 246 -7.59 -2.26 14.51
CA PRO A 246 -7.28 -2.87 15.80
C PRO A 246 -6.33 -2.02 16.63
N PHE A 247 -6.71 -1.73 17.89
CA PHE A 247 -5.92 -0.89 18.79
C PHE A 247 -4.49 -1.41 18.97
N ARG A 248 -4.34 -2.71 19.26
CA ARG A 248 -3.05 -3.37 19.43
C ARG A 248 -2.12 -3.23 18.21
N HIS A 249 -2.68 -3.19 16.99
CA HIS A 249 -1.89 -2.99 15.79
C HIS A 249 -1.39 -1.54 15.65
N LEU A 250 -2.15 -0.54 16.14
CA LEU A 250 -1.65 0.82 16.26
C LEU A 250 -0.44 0.89 17.21
N CYS A 251 -0.52 0.21 18.36
CA CYS A 251 0.59 0.13 19.31
C CYS A 251 1.83 -0.54 18.69
N TYR A 252 1.65 -1.63 17.93
CA TYR A 252 2.74 -2.27 17.21
C TYR A 252 3.38 -1.37 16.14
N MET A 253 2.58 -0.63 15.37
CA MET A 253 3.13 0.34 14.42
C MET A 253 3.91 1.44 15.14
N LEU A 254 3.43 1.91 16.29
CA LEU A 254 4.14 2.93 17.08
C LEU A 254 5.47 2.39 17.61
N GLN A 255 5.47 1.17 18.13
CA GLN A 255 6.69 0.49 18.58
C GLN A 255 7.68 0.32 17.42
N ALA A 256 7.19 -0.05 16.23
CA ALA A 256 7.99 -0.15 15.03
C ALA A 256 8.57 1.22 14.62
N CYS A 257 7.84 2.33 14.79
CA CYS A 257 8.39 3.67 14.56
C CYS A 257 9.56 4.03 15.49
N PHE A 258 9.67 3.42 16.68
CA PHE A 258 10.82 3.65 17.57
C PHE A 258 12.04 2.80 17.24
N THR A 259 11.84 1.64 16.62
CA THR A 259 12.93 0.74 16.22
C THR A 259 13.43 1.02 14.81
N LEU A 260 12.54 1.49 13.92
CA LEU A 260 12.81 1.81 12.53
C LEU A 260 13.07 3.31 12.34
N LYS A 261 13.72 3.67 11.23
CA LYS A 261 14.03 5.07 10.87
C LYS A 261 12.83 5.81 10.25
N VAL A 262 11.63 5.63 10.81
CA VAL A 262 10.41 6.29 10.32
C VAL A 262 10.41 7.77 10.73
N ALA A 263 9.89 8.65 9.88
CA ALA A 263 9.82 10.08 10.19
C ALA A 263 8.96 10.37 11.43
N LYS A 264 9.40 11.32 12.27
CA LYS A 264 8.79 11.61 13.58
C LYS A 264 7.30 12.00 13.52
N HIS A 265 6.82 12.52 12.39
CA HIS A 265 5.43 12.95 12.26
C HIS A 265 4.46 11.76 12.22
N TYR A 266 4.87 10.62 11.65
CA TYR A 266 4.10 9.37 11.66
C TYR A 266 3.87 8.85 13.09
N ALA A 267 4.92 8.84 13.91
CA ALA A 267 4.80 8.47 15.33
C ALA A 267 3.83 9.41 16.07
N ARG A 268 3.86 10.72 15.79
CA ARG A 268 2.89 11.68 16.37
C ARG A 268 1.46 11.42 15.91
N SER A 269 1.25 11.03 14.65
CA SER A 269 -0.08 10.67 14.16
C SER A 269 -0.61 9.43 14.88
N LEU A 270 0.23 8.40 15.06
CA LEU A 270 -0.12 7.23 15.85
C LEU A 270 -0.38 7.55 17.33
N GLU A 271 0.44 8.40 17.96
CA GLU A 271 0.20 8.88 19.33
C GLU A 271 -1.17 9.55 19.47
N ARG A 272 -1.63 10.32 18.47
CA ARG A 272 -2.98 10.91 18.46
C ARG A 272 -4.07 9.85 18.36
N MET A 273 -3.92 8.89 17.45
CA MET A 273 -4.89 7.81 17.24
C MET A 273 -5.02 6.93 18.48
N ILE A 274 -3.89 6.49 19.04
CA ILE A 274 -3.83 5.68 20.27
C ILE A 274 -4.38 6.47 21.46
N GLY A 275 -3.91 7.70 21.65
CA GLY A 275 -4.36 8.56 22.75
C GLY A 275 -5.87 8.83 22.72
N SER A 276 -6.47 8.94 21.54
CA SER A 276 -7.92 9.14 21.40
C SER A 276 -8.77 7.93 21.79
N ARG A 277 -8.17 6.73 21.84
CA ARG A 277 -8.81 5.43 22.15
C ARG A 277 -8.17 4.73 23.34
N LEU A 278 -7.53 5.49 24.22
CA LEU A 278 -6.74 4.94 25.33
C LEU A 278 -7.60 4.10 26.30
N ASP A 279 -8.91 4.30 26.32
CA ASP A 279 -9.90 3.52 27.07
C ASP A 279 -10.08 2.08 26.59
N GLU A 280 -9.59 1.73 25.41
CA GLU A 280 -9.58 0.37 24.86
C GLU A 280 -8.29 -0.39 25.17
N ALA A 281 -7.29 0.28 25.72
CA ALA A 281 -5.97 -0.29 25.95
C ALA A 281 -5.93 -1.24 27.14
N SER A 282 -5.15 -2.31 27.02
CA SER A 282 -4.74 -3.16 28.14
C SER A 282 -3.43 -2.65 28.75
N LEU A 283 -3.07 -3.15 29.93
CA LEU A 283 -1.78 -2.83 30.56
C LEU A 283 -0.61 -3.18 29.61
N ASP A 284 -0.66 -4.34 28.97
CA ASP A 284 0.37 -4.82 28.04
C ASP A 284 0.60 -3.84 26.87
N ASP A 285 -0.46 -3.18 26.40
CA ASP A 285 -0.38 -2.20 25.32
C ASP A 285 0.35 -0.91 25.74
N LEU A 286 0.52 -0.65 27.04
CA LEU A 286 1.22 0.52 27.59
C LEU A 286 2.69 0.25 27.90
N LEU A 287 3.12 -1.02 27.88
CA LEU A 287 4.49 -1.45 28.23
C LEU A 287 5.50 -1.17 27.11
N PHE A 288 5.53 0.07 26.61
CA PHE A 288 6.51 0.50 25.61
C PHE A 288 7.91 0.58 26.24
N PRO A 289 8.91 -0.13 25.70
CA PRO A 289 10.27 -0.03 26.21
C PRO A 289 10.80 1.40 26.13
N SER A 290 11.55 1.83 27.15
CA SER A 290 12.23 3.13 27.09
C SER A 290 13.23 3.17 25.93
N PRO A 291 13.27 4.25 25.13
CA PRO A 291 14.30 4.43 24.09
C PRO A 291 15.72 4.51 24.69
N HIS A 292 15.81 4.90 25.97
CA HIS A 292 17.03 4.87 26.75
C HIS A 292 16.91 3.79 27.82
N ARG A 293 16.97 2.50 27.42
CA ARG A 293 16.86 1.32 28.32
C ARG A 293 17.80 1.34 29.54
N LYS A 294 18.77 2.24 29.58
CA LYS A 294 19.69 2.46 30.70
C LYS A 294 19.10 3.35 31.82
N THR A 295 17.96 3.99 31.61
CA THR A 295 17.42 5.01 32.55
C THR A 295 16.01 4.78 33.03
N CYS A 296 15.17 3.95 32.38
CA CYS A 296 13.88 3.48 32.88
C CYS A 296 13.54 2.21 32.09
N ALA A 297 12.77 1.29 32.66
CA ALA A 297 12.27 0.12 31.92
C ALA A 297 11.28 0.54 30.81
N TYR A 298 10.33 1.41 31.16
CA TYR A 298 9.23 1.81 30.28
C TYR A 298 9.25 3.31 29.92
N ASN A 299 8.65 3.64 28.77
CA ASN A 299 8.58 4.99 28.25
C ASN A 299 7.43 5.80 28.89
N VAL A 300 7.63 6.28 30.11
CA VAL A 300 6.64 7.09 30.84
C VAL A 300 6.29 8.39 30.11
N ASP A 301 7.24 9.00 29.39
CA ASP A 301 6.97 10.22 28.64
C ASP A 301 5.96 10.00 27.50
N LEU A 302 5.98 8.81 26.88
CA LEU A 302 4.98 8.44 25.88
C LEU A 302 3.59 8.34 26.51
N ILE A 303 3.46 7.65 27.64
CA ILE A 303 2.17 7.49 28.32
C ILE A 303 1.59 8.85 28.72
N LEU A 304 2.42 9.77 29.24
CA LEU A 304 2.01 11.15 29.52
C LEU A 304 1.51 11.89 28.26
N ARG A 305 2.11 11.67 27.09
CA ARG A 305 1.63 12.26 25.83
C ARG A 305 0.31 11.65 25.37
N LEU A 306 0.15 10.33 25.44
CA LEU A 306 -1.11 9.65 25.12
C LEU A 306 -2.24 10.11 26.05
N LEU A 307 -1.96 10.20 27.34
CA LEU A 307 -2.91 10.68 28.35
C LEU A 307 -3.33 12.14 28.07
N LYS A 308 -2.38 13.00 27.68
CA LYS A 308 -2.67 14.39 27.30
C LYS A 308 -3.61 14.46 26.09
N VAL A 309 -3.43 13.60 25.08
CA VAL A 309 -4.34 13.49 23.94
C VAL A 309 -5.73 13.06 24.41
N PHE A 310 -5.81 12.00 25.21
CA PHE A 310 -7.08 11.46 25.73
C PHE A 310 -7.90 12.50 26.50
N ILE A 311 -7.25 13.27 27.38
CA ILE A 311 -7.90 14.34 28.15
C ILE A 311 -8.40 15.45 27.23
N GLY A 312 -7.66 15.77 26.17
CA GLY A 312 -8.09 16.70 25.13
C GLY A 312 -9.40 16.25 24.46
N GLU A 313 -9.50 14.96 24.16
CA GLU A 313 -10.68 14.34 23.52
C GLU A 313 -11.88 14.25 24.47
N ILE A 314 -11.69 13.89 25.74
CA ILE A 314 -12.81 13.80 26.70
C ILE A 314 -13.44 15.17 26.98
N ARG A 315 -12.67 16.26 26.91
CA ARG A 315 -13.21 17.62 27.10
C ARG A 315 -14.23 18.00 26.04
N THR A 316 -14.16 17.42 24.85
CA THR A 316 -15.12 17.67 23.76
C THR A 316 -16.31 16.71 23.80
N SER A 317 -16.14 15.50 24.34
CA SER A 317 -17.20 14.50 24.54
C SER A 317 -17.03 13.75 25.87
N PRO A 318 -17.62 14.25 26.97
CA PRO A 318 -17.40 13.66 28.29
C PRO A 318 -18.16 12.34 28.43
N PHE A 319 -17.42 11.24 28.61
CA PHE A 319 -17.99 9.94 28.95
C PHE A 319 -17.30 9.37 30.18
N LEU A 320 -18.00 9.37 31.32
CA LEU A 320 -17.44 9.02 32.63
C LEU A 320 -16.85 7.60 32.65
N GLN A 321 -17.45 6.64 31.93
CA GLN A 321 -16.94 5.28 31.90
C GLN A 321 -15.57 5.18 31.19
N ARG A 322 -15.36 5.91 30.08
CA ARG A 322 -14.07 5.95 29.39
C ARG A 322 -13.00 6.53 30.30
N LEU A 323 -13.36 7.59 31.02
CA LEU A 323 -12.49 8.23 32.00
C LEU A 323 -12.09 7.26 33.12
N LYS A 324 -13.05 6.48 33.66
CA LYS A 324 -12.77 5.46 34.68
C LYS A 324 -11.92 4.30 34.16
N ASN A 325 -12.17 3.84 32.93
CA ASN A 325 -11.36 2.78 32.31
C ASN A 325 -9.89 3.22 32.20
N VAL A 326 -9.64 4.44 31.71
CA VAL A 326 -8.28 4.97 31.63
C VAL A 326 -7.70 5.26 33.02
N GLY A 327 -8.49 5.71 33.99
CA GLY A 327 -8.03 5.87 35.37
C GLY A 327 -7.49 4.55 35.95
N CYS A 328 -8.29 3.49 35.87
CA CYS A 328 -7.89 2.13 36.26
C CYS A 328 -6.61 1.68 35.53
N LEU A 329 -6.54 1.90 34.21
CA LEU A 329 -5.36 1.56 33.42
C LEU A 329 -4.10 2.30 33.86
N ILE A 330 -4.20 3.60 34.15
CA ILE A 330 -3.06 4.40 34.63
C ILE A 330 -2.67 3.98 36.05
N ASP A 331 -3.61 3.56 36.90
CA ASP A 331 -3.31 3.04 38.24
C ASP A 331 -2.54 1.72 38.17
N LEU A 332 -2.93 0.81 37.27
CA LEU A 332 -2.19 -0.42 36.97
C LEU A 332 -0.80 -0.12 36.39
N PHE A 333 -0.69 0.88 35.51
CA PHE A 333 0.61 1.27 34.97
C PHE A 333 1.50 1.91 36.05
N LEU A 334 0.93 2.71 36.96
CA LEU A 334 1.64 3.29 38.10
C LEU A 334 2.21 2.23 39.03
N SER A 335 1.44 1.17 39.32
CA SER A 335 1.93 0.06 40.15
C SER A 335 3.06 -0.71 39.49
N GLU A 336 3.01 -0.89 38.16
CA GLU A 336 4.06 -1.54 37.38
C GLU A 336 5.37 -0.72 37.32
N VAL A 337 5.28 0.61 37.22
CA VAL A 337 6.48 1.47 37.15
C VAL A 337 7.02 1.92 38.52
N ALA A 338 6.24 1.78 39.59
CA ALA A 338 6.65 2.19 40.95
C ALA A 338 7.95 1.53 41.45
N PRO A 339 8.25 0.26 41.15
CA PRO A 339 9.49 -0.38 41.59
C PRO A 339 10.74 0.09 40.81
N ASP A 340 10.60 0.83 39.69
CA ASP A 340 11.73 1.26 38.88
C ASP A 340 12.55 2.34 39.62
N PRO A 341 13.79 2.04 40.07
CA PRO A 341 14.59 2.97 40.86
C PRO A 341 15.05 4.19 40.04
N HIS A 342 14.96 4.13 38.72
CA HIS A 342 15.35 5.21 37.84
C HIS A 342 14.18 6.10 37.41
N LEU A 343 12.95 5.76 37.78
CA LEU A 343 11.80 6.62 37.54
C LEU A 343 11.87 7.88 38.41
N LYS A 344 11.90 9.04 37.76
CA LYS A 344 11.91 10.33 38.48
C LYS A 344 10.58 10.55 39.22
N PRO A 345 10.60 10.97 40.50
CA PRO A 345 9.38 11.23 41.27
C PRO A 345 8.43 12.24 40.59
N CYS A 346 8.97 13.24 39.89
CA CYS A 346 8.16 14.21 39.15
C CYS A 346 7.34 13.59 38.01
N LYS A 347 7.86 12.55 37.34
CA LYS A 347 7.13 11.82 36.29
C LYS A 347 6.04 10.94 36.88
N PHE A 348 6.33 10.29 38.01
CA PHE A 348 5.35 9.49 38.75
C PHE A 348 4.19 10.37 39.23
N LEU A 349 4.50 11.52 39.84
CA LEU A 349 3.50 12.50 40.26
C LEU A 349 2.68 13.03 39.07
N ALA A 350 3.32 13.33 37.94
CA ALA A 350 2.60 13.78 36.74
C ALA A 350 1.61 12.75 36.21
N LEU A 351 1.93 11.45 36.30
CA LEU A 351 1.00 10.37 35.96
C LEU A 351 -0.13 10.27 36.98
N ALA A 352 0.18 10.33 38.28
CA ALA A 352 -0.80 10.24 39.37
C ALA A 352 -1.79 11.42 39.35
N SER A 353 -1.30 12.64 39.13
CA SER A 353 -2.12 13.85 39.04
C SER A 353 -2.72 14.09 37.64
N GLY A 354 -2.47 13.19 36.68
CA GLY A 354 -2.89 13.36 35.29
C GLY A 354 -4.41 13.25 35.08
N LEU A 355 -5.12 12.60 35.99
CA LEU A 355 -6.57 12.36 35.93
C LEU A 355 -7.22 12.80 37.25
N PRO A 356 -8.51 13.20 37.22
CA PRO A 356 -9.23 13.57 38.44
C PRO A 356 -9.45 12.34 39.34
N ASP A 357 -9.57 12.57 40.65
CA ASP A 357 -9.76 11.50 41.65
C ASP A 357 -11.01 10.65 41.38
N THR A 358 -12.04 11.23 40.75
CA THR A 358 -13.27 10.53 40.35
C THR A 358 -13.05 9.44 39.28
N ALA A 359 -11.91 9.45 38.61
CA ALA A 359 -11.51 8.46 37.62
C ALA A 359 -10.69 7.30 38.22
N ARG A 360 -10.11 7.50 39.39
CA ARG A 360 -9.13 6.60 40.01
C ARG A 360 -9.81 5.48 40.77
N ILE A 361 -9.09 4.37 40.94
CA ILE A 361 -9.50 3.31 41.85
C ILE A 361 -9.35 3.85 43.29
N PRO A 362 -10.39 3.77 44.14
CA PRO A 362 -10.34 4.25 45.52
C PRO A 362 -9.41 3.45 46.42
#